data_AF-A0A0F9XAL8-F1
#
_entry.id   AF-A0A0F9XAL8-F1
#
_cell.length_a   1.000
_cell.length_b   1.000
_cell.length_c   1.000
_cell.angle_alpha   90.00
_cell.angle_beta   90.00
_cell.angle_gamma   90.00
#
_symmetry.space_group_name_H-M   'P 1'
#
loop_
_entity.id
_entity.type
_entity.pdbx_description
1 polymer ?
#
loop_
_entity_poly.entity_id
_entity_poly.type
_entity_poly.pdbx_seq_one_letter_code
_entity_poly.pdbx_strand_id
1 'polypeptide(L)'
;MNIYEMYVFHWKKPGFWVRRTTWGSTIAKITDVGPLSGRAPYYGNPVVKADVFDIHTGQRTDTDFIIDTAGTHKTWYWVQPPDWSGEEPFDPKAGRVLINVPYEKNKVASRMGARWSDILDSWWIPEDEKLIGKARDEGFFEPVPGRVFFKLPYEDRVLANRVGAKWEGHLKLWSLPETAVEAIATLEQAGYQPVPND
;
A
#
# COMPACT_ATOMS: atom_id res chain seq x y z
N MET A 1 7.10 -2.20 -21.47
CA MET A 1 6.21 -1.05 -21.20
C MET A 1 6.95 0.24 -21.53
N ASN A 2 6.34 1.11 -22.32
CA ASN A 2 6.76 2.51 -22.51
C ASN A 2 5.98 3.44 -21.56
N ILE A 3 6.22 4.76 -21.59
CA ILE A 3 5.54 5.70 -20.66
C ILE A 3 4.02 5.74 -20.90
N TYR A 4 3.54 5.58 -22.14
CA TYR A 4 2.11 5.63 -22.43
C TYR A 4 1.37 4.42 -21.85
N GLU A 5 1.94 3.23 -22.00
CA GLU A 5 1.42 2.03 -21.39
C GLU A 5 1.44 2.12 -19.86
N MET A 6 2.51 2.70 -19.27
CA MET A 6 2.54 3.02 -17.82
C MET A 6 1.41 3.97 -17.45
N TYR A 7 1.21 5.06 -18.18
CA TYR A 7 0.15 6.01 -17.91
C TYR A 7 -1.23 5.36 -17.94
N VAL A 8 -1.52 4.50 -18.92
CA VAL A 8 -2.77 3.74 -18.98
C VAL A 8 -2.90 2.78 -17.81
N PHE A 9 -1.81 2.09 -17.44
CA PHE A 9 -1.76 1.20 -16.29
C PHE A 9 -2.00 1.94 -14.97
N HIS A 10 -1.53 3.18 -14.86
CA HIS A 10 -1.75 4.12 -13.76
C HIS A 10 -3.08 4.90 -13.93
N TRP A 11 -4.05 4.28 -14.62
CA TRP A 11 -5.41 4.78 -14.83
C TRP A 11 -5.49 6.19 -15.42
N LYS A 12 -4.53 6.54 -16.27
CA LYS A 12 -4.44 7.83 -16.93
C LYS A 12 -4.35 8.99 -15.92
N LYS A 13 -3.64 8.77 -14.81
CA LYS A 13 -3.29 9.83 -13.86
C LYS A 13 -1.78 10.10 -13.92
N PRO A 14 -1.35 11.35 -14.20
CA PRO A 14 0.05 11.72 -14.05
C PRO A 14 0.43 11.75 -12.56
N GLY A 15 1.71 11.89 -12.27
CA GLY A 15 2.28 11.93 -10.92
C GLY A 15 3.15 10.72 -10.57
N PHE A 16 3.22 9.72 -11.44
CA PHE A 16 4.07 8.56 -11.21
C PHE A 16 5.53 8.82 -11.60
N TRP A 17 6.43 8.13 -10.91
CA TRP A 17 7.86 8.28 -11.06
C TRP A 17 8.42 7.26 -12.05
N VAL A 18 9.38 7.70 -12.88
CA VAL A 18 10.02 6.87 -13.89
C VAL A 18 11.52 7.07 -13.90
N ARG A 19 12.21 6.03 -14.35
CA ARG A 19 13.62 6.09 -14.75
C ARG A 19 13.79 5.50 -16.13
N ARG A 20 14.88 5.93 -16.77
CA ARG A 20 15.36 5.38 -18.04
C ARG A 20 16.71 4.73 -17.84
N THR A 21 16.93 3.62 -18.52
CA THR A 21 18.20 2.87 -18.52
C THR A 21 19.42 3.73 -18.86
N THR A 22 19.26 4.76 -19.68
CA THR A 22 20.35 5.64 -20.13
C THR A 22 20.50 6.93 -19.30
N TRP A 23 19.66 7.14 -18.28
CA TRP A 23 19.57 8.42 -17.55
C TRP A 23 20.46 8.52 -16.31
N GLY A 24 21.37 7.57 -16.07
CA GLY A 24 22.36 7.68 -14.99
C GLY A 24 21.71 7.99 -13.63
N SER A 25 22.15 9.06 -12.96
CA SER A 25 21.64 9.52 -11.66
C SER A 25 20.34 10.33 -11.75
N THR A 26 19.66 10.33 -12.89
CA THR A 26 18.44 11.11 -13.08
C THR A 26 17.18 10.27 -12.88
N ILE A 27 16.16 10.89 -12.31
CA ILE A 27 14.80 10.38 -12.14
C ILE A 27 13.78 11.45 -12.56
N ALA A 28 12.62 11.05 -13.05
CA ALA A 28 11.57 11.99 -13.44
C ALA A 28 10.22 11.66 -12.81
N LYS A 29 9.48 12.70 -12.44
CA LYS A 29 8.06 12.62 -12.08
C LYS A 29 7.24 13.08 -13.27
N ILE A 30 6.39 12.22 -13.81
CA ILE A 30 5.52 12.58 -14.94
C ILE A 30 4.47 13.57 -14.45
N THR A 31 4.44 14.77 -15.03
CA THR A 31 3.52 15.85 -14.63
C THR A 31 2.33 15.97 -15.57
N ASP A 32 2.49 15.64 -16.84
CA ASP A 32 1.42 15.68 -17.84
C ASP A 32 1.64 14.65 -18.95
N VAL A 33 0.52 14.10 -19.43
CA VAL A 33 0.48 13.25 -20.64
C VAL A 33 -0.68 13.74 -21.49
N GLY A 34 -0.37 14.23 -22.68
CA GLY A 34 -1.36 14.71 -23.63
C GLY A 34 -2.42 13.67 -24.00
N PRO A 35 -3.49 14.09 -24.70
CA PRO A 35 -4.62 13.22 -24.99
C PRO A 35 -4.20 11.99 -25.80
N LEU A 36 -4.52 10.81 -25.27
CA LEU A 36 -4.28 9.53 -25.95
C LEU A 36 -5.18 9.41 -27.18
N SER A 37 -4.61 9.04 -28.33
CA SER A 37 -5.36 8.82 -29.58
C SER A 37 -4.89 7.56 -30.29
N GLY A 38 -5.76 6.84 -31.01
CA GLY A 38 -5.31 5.63 -31.71
C GLY A 38 -4.93 4.46 -30.77
N ARG A 39 -4.09 3.54 -31.27
CA ARG A 39 -3.86 2.21 -30.66
C ARG A 39 -2.59 2.14 -29.82
N ALA A 40 -2.61 1.22 -28.85
CA ALA A 40 -1.42 0.81 -28.11
C ALA A 40 -0.31 0.30 -29.05
N PRO A 41 0.97 0.41 -28.67
CA PRO A 41 1.48 0.93 -27.39
C PRO A 41 1.77 2.44 -27.39
N TYR A 42 1.61 3.13 -28.53
CA TYR A 42 2.03 4.53 -28.68
C TYR A 42 0.91 5.54 -28.46
N TYR A 43 -0.34 5.13 -28.61
CA TYR A 43 -1.51 5.98 -28.36
C TYR A 43 -1.40 7.36 -29.03
N GLY A 44 -0.91 7.38 -30.28
CA GLY A 44 -0.82 8.60 -31.08
C GLY A 44 0.37 9.49 -30.73
N ASN A 45 1.26 8.99 -29.87
CA ASN A 45 2.50 9.63 -29.43
C ASN A 45 2.29 11.04 -28.86
N PRO A 46 1.42 11.21 -27.84
CA PRO A 46 1.17 12.52 -27.25
C PRO A 46 2.42 13.04 -26.53
N VAL A 47 2.46 14.36 -26.36
CA VAL A 47 3.49 15.04 -25.57
C VAL A 47 3.44 14.54 -24.13
N VAL A 48 4.60 14.25 -23.55
CA VAL A 48 4.78 13.91 -22.15
C VAL A 48 5.68 14.95 -21.51
N LYS A 49 5.25 15.49 -20.37
CA LYS A 49 6.05 16.41 -19.56
C LYS A 49 6.40 15.79 -18.22
N ALA A 50 7.56 16.18 -17.68
CA ALA A 50 8.01 15.74 -16.38
C ALA A 50 8.84 16.81 -15.67
N ASP A 51 8.85 16.72 -14.33
CA ASP A 51 9.90 17.34 -13.53
C ASP A 51 11.04 16.34 -13.38
N VAL A 52 12.28 16.81 -13.54
CA VAL A 52 13.48 15.97 -13.57
C VAL A 52 14.35 16.30 -12.36
N PHE A 53 14.87 15.27 -11.71
CA PHE A 53 15.62 15.37 -10.47
C PHE A 53 16.88 14.52 -10.50
N ASP A 54 17.90 14.93 -9.74
CA ASP A 54 18.96 14.02 -9.33
C ASP A 54 18.44 13.07 -8.24
N ILE A 55 18.62 11.77 -8.46
CA ILE A 55 18.02 10.72 -7.64
C ILE A 55 18.61 10.65 -6.22
N HIS A 56 19.86 11.09 -6.04
CA HIS A 56 20.57 10.98 -4.76
C HIS A 56 20.32 12.18 -3.87
N THR A 57 20.22 13.37 -4.46
CA THR A 57 20.08 14.64 -3.73
C THR A 57 18.64 15.14 -3.66
N GLY A 58 17.77 14.67 -4.56
CA GLY A 58 16.43 15.23 -4.73
C GLY A 58 16.41 16.63 -5.35
N GLN A 59 17.57 17.13 -5.79
CA GLN A 59 17.64 18.43 -6.46
C GLN A 59 16.91 18.36 -7.79
N ARG A 60 15.92 19.24 -7.97
CA ARG A 60 15.25 19.41 -9.26
C ARG A 60 16.21 20.05 -10.26
N THR A 61 16.44 19.37 -11.37
CA THR A 61 17.33 19.81 -12.45
C THR A 61 16.57 20.41 -13.62
N ASP A 62 15.31 20.01 -13.84
CA ASP A 62 14.47 20.52 -14.92
C ASP A 62 12.98 20.51 -14.52
N THR A 63 12.18 21.39 -15.12
CA THR A 63 10.73 21.53 -14.92
C THR A 63 10.05 21.58 -16.28
N ASP A 64 8.88 20.94 -16.42
CA ASP A 64 8.17 20.85 -17.70
C ASP A 64 9.01 20.23 -18.85
N PHE A 65 10.00 19.40 -18.50
CA PHE A 65 10.87 18.71 -19.44
C PHE A 65 10.04 17.83 -20.39
N ILE A 66 10.18 18.05 -21.70
CA ILE A 66 9.49 17.27 -22.71
C ILE A 66 10.27 15.97 -22.96
N ILE A 67 9.62 14.83 -22.66
CA ILE A 67 10.19 13.51 -22.92
C ILE A 67 9.90 13.12 -24.38
N ASP A 68 10.84 13.43 -25.27
CA ASP A 68 10.82 13.08 -26.71
C ASP A 68 10.75 11.57 -27.00
N THR A 69 11.18 10.76 -26.03
CA THR A 69 11.43 9.33 -26.17
C THR A 69 10.44 8.48 -25.36
N ALA A 70 9.30 9.06 -24.99
CA ALA A 70 8.28 8.43 -24.15
C ALA A 70 7.74 7.11 -24.71
N GLY A 71 7.68 6.96 -26.03
CA GLY A 71 7.25 5.74 -26.71
C GLY A 71 8.28 4.61 -26.74
N THR A 72 9.54 4.86 -26.37
CA THR A 72 10.63 3.88 -26.51
C THR A 72 10.39 2.68 -25.61
N HIS A 73 10.30 1.49 -26.20
CA HIS A 73 9.96 0.28 -25.47
C HIS A 73 11.19 -0.30 -24.74
N LYS A 74 10.97 -0.88 -23.54
CA LYS A 74 12.00 -1.52 -22.68
C LYS A 74 13.14 -0.61 -22.18
N THR A 75 13.09 0.70 -22.44
CA THR A 75 14.07 1.64 -21.88
C THR A 75 13.58 2.31 -20.60
N TRP A 76 12.27 2.36 -20.40
CA TRP A 76 11.61 2.98 -19.25
C TRP A 76 11.17 1.93 -18.23
N TYR A 77 11.28 2.30 -16.96
CA TYR A 77 10.71 1.55 -15.85
C TYR A 77 10.09 2.53 -14.85
N TRP A 78 8.90 2.16 -14.39
CA TRP A 78 8.25 2.82 -13.26
C TRP A 78 9.01 2.47 -11.98
N VAL A 79 9.07 3.42 -11.04
CA VAL A 79 9.68 3.28 -9.73
C VAL A 79 8.77 3.88 -8.66
N GLN A 80 8.94 3.45 -7.41
CA GLN A 80 8.30 4.13 -6.28
C GLN A 80 8.81 5.57 -6.18
N PRO A 81 8.01 6.48 -5.59
CA PRO A 81 8.51 7.79 -5.21
C PRO A 81 9.77 7.63 -4.34
N PRO A 82 10.82 8.42 -4.57
CA PRO A 82 11.98 8.43 -3.70
C PRO A 82 11.64 8.92 -2.30
N ASP A 83 12.30 8.40 -1.26
CA ASP A 83 12.04 8.79 0.13
C ASP A 83 12.10 10.32 0.36
N TRP A 84 13.02 11.01 -0.33
CA TRP A 84 13.17 12.46 -0.24
C TRP A 84 12.01 13.25 -0.86
N SER A 85 11.17 12.63 -1.66
CA SER A 85 10.00 13.29 -2.27
C SER A 85 8.88 13.54 -1.27
N GLY A 86 8.85 12.79 -0.15
CA GLY A 86 7.77 12.81 0.82
C GLY A 86 6.42 12.32 0.27
N GLU A 87 6.42 11.69 -0.90
CA GLU A 87 5.22 11.10 -1.50
C GLU A 87 5.04 9.67 -1.02
N GLU A 88 3.79 9.32 -0.71
CA GLU A 88 3.44 7.96 -0.33
C GLU A 88 3.70 6.96 -1.47
N PRO A 89 4.12 5.72 -1.15
CA PRO A 89 4.19 4.65 -2.12
C PRO A 89 2.88 4.52 -2.91
N PHE A 90 3.01 4.14 -4.17
CA PHE A 90 1.87 3.96 -5.06
C PHE A 90 1.90 2.57 -5.67
N ASP A 91 0.75 1.89 -5.68
CA ASP A 91 0.57 0.65 -6.43
C ASP A 91 -0.46 0.88 -7.54
N PRO A 92 -0.06 0.89 -8.83
CA PRO A 92 -1.00 1.03 -9.96
C PRO A 92 -2.05 -0.07 -10.04
N LYS A 93 -1.79 -1.22 -9.40
CA LYS A 93 -2.75 -2.31 -9.28
C LYS A 93 -3.64 -2.14 -8.08
N ALA A 94 -3.21 -1.42 -7.03
CA ALA A 94 -4.07 -1.17 -5.88
C ALA A 94 -5.32 -0.44 -6.35
N GLY A 95 -6.46 -0.86 -5.83
CA GLY A 95 -7.74 -0.25 -6.11
C GLY A 95 -7.79 1.10 -5.46
N ARG A 96 -8.67 1.93 -6.00
CA ARG A 96 -8.77 3.35 -5.70
C ARG A 96 -8.99 3.67 -4.22
N VAL A 97 -9.38 2.68 -3.42
CA VAL A 97 -9.74 2.83 -2.02
C VAL A 97 -8.99 1.79 -1.17
N LEU A 98 -8.11 2.27 -0.30
CA LEU A 98 -7.44 1.45 0.73
C LEU A 98 -8.37 1.20 1.91
N ILE A 99 -8.24 0.04 2.52
CA ILE A 99 -9.06 -0.40 3.65
C ILE A 99 -8.19 -1.08 4.72
N ASN A 100 -8.53 -0.81 5.97
CA ASN A 100 -7.92 -1.34 7.18
C ASN A 100 -8.62 -2.64 7.58
N VAL A 101 -8.04 -3.78 7.22
CA VAL A 101 -8.63 -5.09 7.50
C VAL A 101 -7.89 -5.74 8.66
N PRO A 102 -8.53 -5.90 9.84
CA PRO A 102 -7.97 -6.71 10.91
C PRO A 102 -7.71 -8.14 10.43
N TYR A 103 -6.64 -8.77 10.92
CA TYR A 103 -6.20 -10.09 10.48
C TYR A 103 -7.31 -11.15 10.51
N GLU A 104 -8.18 -11.12 11.53
CA GLU A 104 -9.32 -12.03 11.70
C GLU A 104 -10.34 -11.91 10.56
N LYS A 105 -10.43 -10.74 9.93
CA LYS A 105 -11.35 -10.42 8.86
C LYS A 105 -10.75 -10.55 7.46
N ASN A 106 -9.51 -11.03 7.32
CA ASN A 106 -8.88 -11.28 6.01
C ASN A 106 -9.77 -12.12 5.06
N LYS A 107 -10.43 -13.17 5.58
CA LYS A 107 -11.34 -14.00 4.78
C LYS A 107 -12.60 -13.25 4.35
N VAL A 108 -13.08 -12.31 5.16
CA VAL A 108 -14.25 -11.48 4.83
C VAL A 108 -13.87 -10.51 3.72
N ALA A 109 -12.77 -9.77 3.88
CA ALA A 109 -12.23 -8.85 2.88
C ALA A 109 -11.99 -9.55 1.52
N SER A 110 -11.34 -10.72 1.53
CA SER A 110 -11.11 -11.49 0.31
C SER A 110 -12.40 -11.93 -0.39
N ARG A 111 -13.41 -12.41 0.37
CA ARG A 111 -14.70 -12.85 -0.20
C ARG A 111 -15.51 -11.71 -0.81
N MET A 112 -15.40 -10.49 -0.27
CA MET A 112 -16.07 -9.32 -0.85
C MET A 112 -15.33 -8.74 -2.07
N GLY A 113 -14.17 -9.30 -2.44
CA GLY A 113 -13.41 -8.88 -3.62
C GLY A 113 -12.28 -7.89 -3.34
N ALA A 114 -11.95 -7.63 -2.07
CA ALA A 114 -10.75 -6.88 -1.71
C ALA A 114 -9.49 -7.66 -2.07
N ARG A 115 -8.41 -6.94 -2.32
CA ARG A 115 -7.11 -7.48 -2.72
C ARG A 115 -6.02 -6.88 -1.86
N TRP A 116 -4.95 -7.64 -1.65
CA TRP A 116 -3.76 -7.18 -0.94
C TRP A 116 -2.81 -6.49 -1.91
N SER A 117 -2.23 -5.36 -1.50
CA SER A 117 -1.07 -4.73 -2.12
C SER A 117 0.14 -4.94 -1.22
N ASP A 118 1.14 -5.65 -1.73
CA ASP A 118 2.43 -5.85 -1.08
C ASP A 118 3.28 -4.57 -1.05
N ILE A 119 3.06 -3.68 -2.01
CA ILE A 119 3.70 -2.36 -2.09
C ILE A 119 3.17 -1.41 -1.01
N LEU A 120 1.85 -1.37 -0.83
CA LEU A 120 1.20 -0.47 0.13
C LEU A 120 1.04 -1.10 1.52
N ASP A 121 1.43 -2.37 1.67
CA ASP A 121 1.19 -3.20 2.87
C ASP A 121 -0.26 -3.08 3.37
N SER A 122 -1.21 -3.09 2.43
CA SER A 122 -2.60 -2.76 2.73
C SER A 122 -3.59 -3.47 1.81
N TRP A 123 -4.80 -3.66 2.31
CA TRP A 123 -5.92 -4.15 1.52
C TRP A 123 -6.55 -3.00 0.74
N TRP A 124 -7.06 -3.31 -0.45
CA TRP A 124 -7.73 -2.34 -1.31
C TRP A 124 -8.99 -2.92 -1.94
N ILE A 125 -9.91 -2.03 -2.31
CA ILE A 125 -11.08 -2.31 -3.16
C ILE A 125 -11.13 -1.34 -4.35
N PRO A 126 -11.73 -1.74 -5.49
CA PRO A 126 -12.08 -0.79 -6.55
C PRO A 126 -12.97 0.35 -6.02
N GLU A 127 -12.93 1.52 -6.66
CA GLU A 127 -13.91 2.59 -6.40
C GLU A 127 -15.26 2.19 -6.98
N ASP A 128 -15.97 1.37 -6.22
CA ASP A 128 -17.31 0.91 -6.49
C ASP A 128 -18.15 1.17 -5.25
N GLU A 129 -19.22 1.95 -5.38
CA GLU A 129 -20.05 2.40 -4.26
C GLU A 129 -20.61 1.24 -3.43
N LYS A 130 -20.90 0.09 -4.05
CA LYS A 130 -21.43 -1.08 -3.34
C LYS A 130 -20.34 -1.77 -2.52
N LEU A 131 -19.12 -1.89 -3.06
CA LEU A 131 -17.99 -2.42 -2.31
C LEU A 131 -17.56 -1.49 -1.18
N ILE A 132 -17.55 -0.18 -1.43
CA ILE A 132 -17.28 0.85 -0.42
C ILE A 132 -18.33 0.76 0.71
N GLY A 133 -19.61 0.62 0.37
CA GLY A 133 -20.68 0.41 1.36
C GLY A 133 -20.43 -0.82 2.24
N LYS A 134 -20.14 -1.97 1.63
CA LYS A 134 -19.81 -3.21 2.37
C LYS A 134 -18.57 -3.06 3.26
N ALA A 135 -17.53 -2.40 2.77
CA ALA A 135 -16.32 -2.16 3.57
C ALA A 135 -16.61 -1.27 4.79
N ARG A 136 -17.51 -0.28 4.63
CA ARG A 136 -17.96 0.57 5.72
C ARG A 136 -18.76 -0.20 6.76
N ASP A 137 -19.69 -1.06 6.33
CA ASP A 137 -20.47 -1.92 7.24
C ASP A 137 -19.58 -2.87 8.04
N GLU A 138 -18.46 -3.32 7.46
CA GLU A 138 -17.46 -4.15 8.14
C GLU A 138 -16.50 -3.37 9.04
N GLY A 139 -16.55 -2.04 9.02
CA GLY A 139 -15.67 -1.15 9.77
C GLY A 139 -14.25 -1.03 9.20
N PHE A 140 -14.03 -1.38 7.93
CA PHE A 140 -12.68 -1.38 7.35
C PHE A 140 -12.12 0.00 6.99
N PHE A 141 -12.84 1.09 7.29
CA PHE A 141 -12.27 2.43 7.18
C PHE A 141 -11.72 2.95 8.52
N GLU A 142 -12.07 2.27 9.62
CA GLU A 142 -11.57 2.62 10.93
C GLU A 142 -10.14 2.09 11.10
N PRO A 143 -9.28 2.74 11.90
CA PRO A 143 -7.97 2.20 12.23
C PRO A 143 -8.10 0.79 12.81
N VAL A 144 -7.22 -0.13 12.40
CA VAL A 144 -7.16 -1.45 13.05
C VAL A 144 -6.72 -1.23 14.50
N PRO A 145 -7.49 -1.69 15.50
CA PRO A 145 -7.08 -1.57 16.89
C PRO A 145 -5.71 -2.20 17.12
N GLY A 146 -4.90 -1.55 17.96
CA GLY A 146 -3.62 -2.11 18.38
C GLY A 146 -3.81 -3.46 19.09
N ARG A 147 -2.69 -4.14 19.34
CA ARG A 147 -2.68 -5.44 20.02
C ARG A 147 -1.83 -5.36 21.27
N VAL A 148 -2.36 -5.97 22.33
CA VAL A 148 -1.66 -6.19 23.60
C VAL A 148 -1.13 -7.61 23.60
N PHE A 149 0.16 -7.74 23.88
CA PHE A 149 0.83 -9.04 23.90
C PHE A 149 1.06 -9.51 25.34
N PHE A 150 0.98 -10.82 25.55
CA PHE A 150 1.18 -11.46 26.83
C PHE A 150 2.10 -12.66 26.68
N LYS A 151 2.93 -12.89 27.69
CA LYS A 151 3.78 -14.07 27.80
C LYS A 151 3.16 -15.07 28.76
N LEU A 152 2.54 -16.12 28.20
CA LEU A 152 1.95 -17.22 28.96
C LEU A 152 2.75 -18.51 28.77
N PRO A 153 2.95 -19.33 29.82
CA PRO A 153 3.46 -20.68 29.66
C PRO A 153 2.46 -21.55 28.87
N TYR A 154 2.98 -22.59 28.22
CA TYR A 154 2.17 -23.49 27.38
C TYR A 154 1.03 -24.21 28.15
N GLU A 155 1.21 -24.40 29.46
CA GLU A 155 0.24 -25.01 30.37
C GLU A 155 -1.05 -24.18 30.42
N ASP A 156 -0.94 -22.85 30.35
CA ASP A 156 -2.07 -21.92 30.44
C ASP A 156 -2.64 -21.51 29.08
N ARG A 157 -2.28 -22.22 28.00
CA ARG A 157 -2.88 -22.01 26.68
C ARG A 157 -4.40 -22.14 26.69
N VAL A 158 -4.96 -22.92 27.61
CA VAL A 158 -6.41 -23.09 27.75
C VAL A 158 -7.06 -21.78 28.22
N LEU A 159 -6.43 -21.07 29.15
CA LEU A 159 -6.87 -19.75 29.58
C LEU A 159 -6.78 -18.75 28.42
N ALA A 160 -5.63 -18.72 27.73
CA ALA A 160 -5.42 -17.85 26.57
C ALA A 160 -6.51 -18.04 25.49
N ASN A 161 -6.75 -19.29 25.09
CA ASN A 161 -7.78 -19.61 24.10
C ASN A 161 -9.19 -19.24 24.60
N ARG A 162 -9.47 -19.43 25.89
CA ARG A 162 -10.78 -19.11 26.49
C ARG A 162 -11.09 -17.61 26.42
N VAL A 163 -10.10 -16.75 26.66
CA VAL A 163 -10.26 -15.29 26.57
C VAL A 163 -10.15 -14.77 25.13
N GLY A 164 -9.97 -15.66 24.14
CA GLY A 164 -9.90 -15.31 22.73
C GLY A 164 -8.53 -14.85 22.26
N ALA A 165 -7.48 -14.98 23.07
CA ALA A 165 -6.12 -14.62 22.69
C ALA A 165 -5.62 -15.48 21.51
N LYS A 166 -4.84 -14.86 20.62
CA LYS A 166 -4.23 -15.52 19.45
C LYS A 166 -2.75 -15.76 19.68
N TRP A 167 -2.26 -16.92 19.28
CA TRP A 167 -0.84 -17.23 19.36
C TRP A 167 -0.07 -16.62 18.19
N GLU A 168 0.88 -15.76 18.50
CA GLU A 168 1.76 -15.07 17.55
C GLU A 168 3.11 -15.78 17.52
N GLY A 169 3.19 -16.83 16.69
CA GLY A 169 4.30 -17.79 16.73
C GLY A 169 5.69 -17.21 16.45
N HIS A 170 5.78 -16.13 15.67
CA HIS A 170 7.04 -15.44 15.39
C HIS A 170 7.58 -14.68 16.61
N LEU A 171 6.69 -14.14 17.46
CA LEU A 171 7.04 -13.46 18.71
C LEU A 171 7.11 -14.43 19.89
N LYS A 172 6.49 -15.61 19.76
CA LYS A 172 6.22 -16.54 20.87
C LYS A 172 5.41 -15.88 21.99
N LEU A 173 4.43 -15.06 21.60
CA LEU A 173 3.54 -14.34 22.51
C LEU A 173 2.07 -14.62 22.16
N TRP A 174 1.18 -14.37 23.11
CA TRP A 174 -0.26 -14.35 22.87
C TRP A 174 -0.72 -12.91 22.70
N SER A 175 -1.59 -12.63 21.73
CA SER A 175 -2.10 -11.27 21.49
C SER A 175 -3.61 -11.19 21.68
N LEU A 176 -4.08 -10.07 22.22
CA LEU A 176 -5.47 -9.63 22.22
C LEU A 176 -5.57 -8.25 21.54
N PRO A 177 -6.67 -7.94 20.86
CA PRO A 177 -6.95 -6.55 20.48
C PRO A 177 -7.01 -5.67 21.74
N GLU A 178 -6.49 -4.44 21.66
CA GLU A 178 -6.55 -3.46 22.76
C GLU A 178 -7.99 -3.15 23.19
N THR A 179 -8.95 -3.34 22.29
CA THR A 179 -10.38 -3.18 22.59
C THR A 179 -10.96 -4.31 23.44
N ALA A 180 -10.27 -5.43 23.61
CA ALA A 180 -10.73 -6.59 24.39
C ALA A 180 -10.46 -6.40 25.90
N VAL A 181 -10.94 -5.29 26.46
CA VAL A 181 -10.66 -4.83 27.84
C VAL A 181 -10.95 -5.90 28.89
N GLU A 182 -12.07 -6.63 28.77
CA GLU A 182 -12.44 -7.69 29.72
C GLU A 182 -11.50 -8.90 29.63
N ALA A 183 -11.07 -9.27 28.42
CA ALA A 183 -10.13 -10.38 28.21
C ALA A 183 -8.74 -10.03 28.74
N ILE A 184 -8.30 -8.78 28.52
CA ILE A 184 -7.06 -8.23 29.07
C ILE A 184 -7.10 -8.27 30.60
N ALA A 185 -8.16 -7.72 31.21
CA ALA A 185 -8.32 -7.72 32.67
C ALA A 185 -8.34 -9.14 33.27
N THR A 186 -8.92 -10.12 32.56
CA THR A 186 -8.91 -11.52 33.00
C THR A 186 -7.51 -12.11 33.05
N LEU A 187 -6.64 -11.79 32.08
CA LEU A 187 -5.25 -12.23 32.08
C LEU A 187 -4.44 -11.52 33.17
N GLU A 188 -4.65 -10.22 33.38
CA GLU A 188 -4.01 -9.46 34.45
C GLU A 188 -4.39 -9.98 35.84
N GLN A 189 -5.66 -10.31 36.07
CA GLN A 189 -6.15 -10.92 37.31
C GLN A 189 -5.55 -12.33 37.53
N ALA A 190 -5.26 -13.06 36.46
CA ALA A 190 -4.54 -14.33 36.52
C ALA A 190 -3.01 -14.16 36.74
N GLY A 191 -2.53 -12.93 36.85
CA GLY A 191 -1.12 -12.59 37.14
C GLY A 191 -0.27 -12.32 35.91
N TYR A 192 -0.85 -12.31 34.70
CA TYR A 192 -0.13 -12.07 33.45
C TYR A 192 -0.13 -10.58 33.10
N GLN A 193 1.06 -10.00 32.99
CA GLN A 193 1.22 -8.60 32.61
C GLN A 193 1.42 -8.46 31.10
N PRO A 194 0.91 -7.37 30.48
CA PRO A 194 1.24 -7.01 29.12
C PRO A 194 2.75 -6.90 28.90
N VAL A 195 3.21 -7.39 27.77
CA VAL A 195 4.57 -7.14 27.27
C VAL A 195 4.58 -5.74 26.65
N PRO A 196 5.52 -4.86 27.03
CA PRO A 196 5.66 -3.56 26.38
C PRO A 196 5.84 -3.71 24.87
N ASN A 197 5.18 -2.85 24.09
CA ASN A 197 5.46 -2.69 22.67
C ASN A 197 6.76 -1.88 22.56
N ASP A 198 7.89 -2.56 22.37
CA ASP A 198 9.18 -1.94 22.00
C ASP A 198 9.20 -1.52 20.52
#